data_AF-A0A4Q7FEA6-F1
#
_entry.id   AF-A0A4Q7FEA6-F1
#
_cell.length_a   1.000
_cell.length_b   1.000
_cell.length_c   1.000
_cell.angle_alpha   90.00
_cell.angle_beta   90.00
_cell.angle_gamma   90.00
#
_symmetry.space_group_name_H-M   'P 1'
#
loop_
_entity.id
_entity.type
_entity.pdbx_description
1 polymer ?
#
loop_
_entity_poly.entity_id
_entity_poly.type
_entity_poly.pdbx_seq_one_letter_code
_entity_poly.pdbx_strand_id
1 'polypeptide(L)'
;AIAGQGGGSLDVSGNLSLVAPLLTGGNGTSQSIMTTWHLAVTSQDRTRPRDADSLGSRWALTGASVDFGGRIDALGGNVSLTATDGDVNVSGGAIIDVGGFSKAFNDVTAYASAGTIELTSVGGSVVTQAGSALNLAAASGGGDAGKLAAVAAGGGTVALNGLVDAHAAAGKGGSFSLDIGALPDFAGFSQQLANAGFTRSRTFRIRTGDIVLDGVTKVESFSL
;
A
#
# COMPACT_ATOMS: atom_id res chain seq x y z
N ALA A 1 -11.13 3.81 16.95
CA ALA A 1 -11.13 2.77 15.91
C ALA A 1 -12.29 3.04 14.96
N ILE A 2 -12.11 2.92 13.65
CA ILE A 2 -13.22 2.75 12.71
C ILE A 2 -13.20 1.29 12.28
N ALA A 3 -14.30 0.58 12.49
CA ALA A 3 -14.44 -0.84 12.16
C ALA A 3 -15.57 -1.03 11.14
N GLY A 4 -15.20 -1.35 9.90
CA GLY A 4 -16.15 -1.65 8.82
C GLY A 4 -16.82 -3.00 9.00
N GLN A 5 -18.11 -3.07 8.64
CA GLN A 5 -18.89 -4.31 8.60
C GLN A 5 -19.61 -4.41 7.25
N GLY A 6 -19.68 -5.61 6.69
CA GLY A 6 -20.22 -5.84 5.36
C GLY A 6 -19.61 -4.94 4.28
N GLY A 7 -20.46 -4.44 3.38
CA GLY A 7 -20.13 -3.42 2.37
C GLY A 7 -20.66 -2.05 2.79
N GLY A 8 -19.82 -1.02 2.81
CA GLY A 8 -20.18 0.34 3.20
C GLY A 8 -19.58 1.40 2.30
N SER A 9 -20.29 2.52 2.17
CA SER A 9 -19.79 3.72 1.48
C SER A 9 -20.15 4.97 2.26
N LEU A 10 -19.20 5.89 2.37
CA LEU A 10 -19.39 7.24 2.87
C LEU A 10 -18.96 8.21 1.77
N ASP A 11 -19.90 9.02 1.29
CA ASP A 11 -19.67 10.08 0.30
C ASP A 11 -19.97 11.45 0.93
N VAL A 12 -19.00 12.36 0.87
CA VAL A 12 -19.06 13.66 1.52
C VAL A 12 -18.79 14.77 0.51
N SER A 13 -19.71 15.73 0.45
CA SER A 13 -19.55 16.97 -0.32
C SER A 13 -18.74 18.00 0.49
N GLY A 14 -17.42 17.91 0.45
CA GLY A 14 -16.51 18.87 1.11
C GLY A 14 -15.26 18.20 1.68
N ASN A 15 -14.35 18.98 2.27
CA ASN A 15 -13.19 18.42 2.95
C ASN A 15 -13.63 17.43 4.04
N LEU A 16 -12.97 16.28 4.10
CA LEU A 16 -13.26 15.23 5.07
C LEU A 16 -12.02 14.96 5.91
N SER A 17 -12.13 15.15 7.22
CA SER A 17 -11.08 14.78 8.18
C SER A 17 -11.57 13.66 9.10
N LEU A 18 -10.91 12.52 9.05
CA LEU A 18 -11.14 11.37 9.92
C LEU A 18 -10.07 11.34 11.01
N VAL A 19 -10.48 11.42 12.26
CA VAL A 19 -9.58 11.19 13.41
C VAL A 19 -9.76 9.74 13.86
N ALA A 20 -8.91 8.85 13.36
CA ALA A 20 -9.03 7.43 13.58
C ALA A 20 -7.65 6.80 13.77
N PRO A 21 -7.34 6.24 14.97
CA PRO A 21 -6.05 5.61 15.18
C PRO A 21 -5.86 4.30 14.41
N LEU A 22 -6.95 3.67 13.97
CA LEU A 22 -6.92 2.52 13.04
C LEU A 22 -8.28 2.36 12.37
N LEU A 23 -8.23 2.12 11.07
CA LEU A 23 -9.30 1.65 10.20
C LEU A 23 -9.11 0.14 9.96
N THR A 24 -10.10 -0.65 10.29
CA THR A 24 -10.07 -2.12 10.20
C THR A 24 -11.46 -2.61 9.78
N GLY A 25 -11.62 -3.85 9.35
CA GLY A 25 -12.95 -4.42 9.12
C GLY A 25 -12.93 -5.92 9.28
N GLY A 26 -14.06 -6.52 9.60
CA GLY A 26 -14.14 -7.98 9.72
C GLY A 26 -13.82 -8.72 8.42
N ASN A 27 -13.85 -10.05 8.48
CA ASN A 27 -13.51 -10.91 7.34
C ASN A 27 -14.25 -10.51 6.05
N GLY A 28 -13.48 -10.22 4.99
CA GLY A 28 -14.00 -9.95 3.65
C GLY A 28 -14.78 -8.64 3.48
N THR A 29 -14.77 -7.77 4.49
CA THR A 29 -15.48 -6.48 4.44
C THR A 29 -14.96 -5.57 3.34
N SER A 30 -15.80 -4.63 2.88
CA SER A 30 -15.43 -3.65 1.86
C SER A 30 -15.97 -2.28 2.24
N GLN A 31 -15.09 -1.30 2.40
CA GLN A 31 -15.44 0.06 2.81
C GLN A 31 -14.88 1.06 1.81
N SER A 32 -15.70 2.04 1.45
CA SER A 32 -15.29 3.17 0.62
C SER A 32 -15.57 4.49 1.35
N ILE A 33 -14.60 5.38 1.33
CA ILE A 33 -14.71 6.75 1.82
C ILE A 33 -14.33 7.66 0.66
N MET A 34 -15.25 8.53 0.26
CA MET A 34 -15.09 9.41 -0.89
C MET A 34 -15.42 10.84 -0.52
N THR A 35 -14.61 11.75 -1.05
CA THR A 35 -14.94 13.16 -1.22
C THR A 35 -14.35 13.65 -2.54
N THR A 36 -14.95 14.66 -3.16
CA THR A 36 -14.35 15.37 -4.30
C THR A 36 -13.35 16.46 -3.88
N TRP A 37 -13.02 16.54 -2.59
CA TRP A 37 -12.13 17.53 -1.98
C TRP A 37 -10.99 16.85 -1.21
N HIS A 38 -10.31 17.58 -0.31
CA HIS A 38 -9.25 17.02 0.52
C HIS A 38 -9.78 15.95 1.49
N LEU A 39 -9.14 14.79 1.50
CA LEU A 39 -9.37 13.71 2.47
C LEU A 39 -8.15 13.59 3.39
N ALA A 40 -8.34 13.82 4.69
CA ALA A 40 -7.34 13.63 5.72
C ALA A 40 -7.73 12.47 6.63
N VAL A 41 -6.81 11.55 6.88
CA VAL A 41 -6.88 10.61 8.01
C VAL A 41 -5.77 10.98 8.98
N THR A 42 -6.11 11.24 10.22
CA THR A 42 -5.14 11.56 11.27
C THR A 42 -5.27 10.58 12.43
N SER A 43 -4.14 10.29 13.07
CA SER A 43 -4.11 9.52 14.30
C SER A 43 -3.44 10.32 15.41
N GLN A 44 -4.04 10.26 16.61
CA GLN A 44 -3.46 10.75 17.85
C GLN A 44 -2.85 9.60 18.69
N ASP A 45 -3.08 8.35 18.30
CA ASP A 45 -2.57 7.15 18.97
C ASP A 45 -1.95 6.20 17.94
N ARG A 46 -0.62 6.16 17.94
CA ARG A 46 0.19 5.33 17.05
C ARG A 46 0.57 3.99 17.66
N THR A 47 0.09 3.69 18.86
CA THR A 47 0.43 2.47 19.61
C THR A 47 -0.60 1.35 19.44
N ARG A 48 -1.68 1.61 18.69
CA ARG A 48 -2.76 0.63 18.53
C ARG A 48 -2.21 -0.67 17.93
N PRO A 49 -2.47 -1.83 18.56
CA PRO A 49 -2.02 -3.12 18.07
C PRO A 49 -2.65 -3.45 16.71
N ARG A 50 -1.97 -4.35 15.99
CA ARG A 50 -2.45 -4.93 14.73
C ARG A 50 -3.75 -5.68 14.97
N ASP A 51 -4.76 -5.42 14.14
CA ASP A 51 -6.01 -6.17 14.14
C ASP A 51 -5.87 -7.45 13.30
N ALA A 52 -5.80 -8.58 13.99
CA ALA A 52 -5.66 -9.90 13.38
C ALA A 52 -6.97 -10.43 12.77
N ASP A 53 -8.12 -9.81 13.05
CA ASP A 53 -9.43 -10.22 12.53
C ASP A 53 -9.80 -9.47 11.22
N SER A 54 -8.83 -8.78 10.62
CA SER A 54 -9.03 -7.94 9.42
C SER A 54 -8.93 -8.67 8.08
N LEU A 55 -9.13 -9.99 8.08
CA LEU A 55 -8.76 -10.88 6.98
C LEU A 55 -9.55 -10.56 5.70
N GLY A 56 -8.84 -10.27 4.62
CA GLY A 56 -9.45 -9.97 3.32
C GLY A 56 -10.31 -8.71 3.29
N SER A 57 -10.25 -7.85 4.33
CA SER A 57 -10.95 -6.58 4.33
C SER A 57 -10.40 -5.64 3.26
N ARG A 58 -11.23 -4.73 2.77
CA ARG A 58 -10.91 -3.81 1.68
C ARG A 58 -11.27 -2.39 2.06
N TRP A 59 -10.34 -1.48 1.82
CA TRP A 59 -10.49 -0.05 2.08
C TRP A 59 -10.15 0.76 0.84
N ALA A 60 -11.08 1.60 0.41
CA ALA A 60 -10.88 2.57 -0.66
C ALA A 60 -11.09 3.98 -0.12
N LEU A 61 -10.06 4.81 -0.19
CA LEU A 61 -10.09 6.20 0.25
C LEU A 61 -9.82 7.09 -0.96
N THR A 62 -10.79 7.94 -1.31
CA THR A 62 -10.72 8.81 -2.49
C THR A 62 -10.96 10.27 -2.12
N GLY A 63 -10.08 11.15 -2.60
CA GLY A 63 -10.15 12.61 -2.45
C GLY A 63 -9.64 13.31 -3.71
N ALA A 64 -9.81 14.62 -3.82
CA ALA A 64 -9.00 15.44 -4.72
C ALA A 64 -7.50 15.30 -4.37
N SER A 65 -7.20 15.27 -3.07
CA SER A 65 -5.91 14.92 -2.50
C SER A 65 -6.13 14.08 -1.24
N VAL A 66 -5.18 13.21 -0.90
CA VAL A 66 -5.29 12.28 0.24
C VAL A 66 -4.07 12.39 1.14
N ASP A 67 -4.27 12.80 2.39
CA ASP A 67 -3.26 12.73 3.45
C ASP A 67 -3.61 11.63 4.44
N PHE A 68 -2.83 10.56 4.46
CA PHE A 68 -3.03 9.41 5.33
C PHE A 68 -1.97 9.35 6.44
N GLY A 69 -2.37 9.73 7.66
CA GLY A 69 -1.56 9.71 8.88
C GLY A 69 -2.02 8.69 9.93
N GLY A 70 -2.82 7.71 9.54
CA GLY A 70 -3.41 6.70 10.44
C GLY A 70 -2.79 5.31 10.30
N ARG A 71 -3.52 4.31 10.80
CA ARG A 71 -3.26 2.89 10.56
C ARG A 71 -4.42 2.26 9.78
N ILE A 72 -4.13 1.41 8.80
CA ILE A 72 -5.11 0.50 8.20
C ILE A 72 -4.57 -0.92 8.35
N ASP A 73 -5.39 -1.83 8.89
CA ASP A 73 -5.12 -3.27 8.88
C ASP A 73 -6.15 -3.96 7.97
N ALA A 74 -5.64 -4.68 6.97
CA ALA A 74 -6.42 -5.37 5.94
C ALA A 74 -5.70 -6.64 5.45
N LEU A 75 -5.46 -7.59 6.37
CA LEU A 75 -4.56 -8.74 6.13
C LEU A 75 -4.98 -9.59 4.95
N GLY A 76 -4.11 -9.78 3.95
CA GLY A 76 -4.44 -10.49 2.70
C GLY A 76 -5.51 -9.79 1.85
N GLY A 77 -5.89 -8.55 2.20
CA GLY A 77 -6.94 -7.76 1.58
C GLY A 77 -6.43 -6.72 0.59
N ASN A 78 -7.13 -5.58 0.52
CA ASN A 78 -6.74 -4.47 -0.37
C ASN A 78 -6.89 -3.12 0.34
N VAL A 79 -5.92 -2.23 0.11
CA VAL A 79 -6.02 -0.82 0.51
C VAL A 79 -5.70 0.03 -0.70
N SER A 80 -6.62 0.92 -1.08
CA SER A 80 -6.43 1.89 -2.15
C SER A 80 -6.56 3.31 -1.63
N LEU A 81 -5.55 4.15 -1.91
CA LEU A 81 -5.57 5.59 -1.70
C LEU A 81 -5.53 6.27 -3.07
N THR A 82 -6.55 7.05 -3.39
CA THR A 82 -6.68 7.72 -4.70
C THR A 82 -6.87 9.22 -4.53
N ALA A 83 -5.93 9.98 -5.08
CA ALA A 83 -6.05 11.41 -5.29
C ALA A 83 -6.41 11.68 -6.76
N THR A 84 -7.56 12.32 -7.00
CA THR A 84 -8.07 12.58 -8.35
C THR A 84 -7.46 13.82 -9.01
N ASP A 85 -6.75 14.65 -8.25
CA ASP A 85 -6.06 15.85 -8.74
C ASP A 85 -4.71 16.04 -8.04
N GLY A 86 -4.68 16.28 -6.74
CA GLY A 86 -3.45 16.48 -5.96
C GLY A 86 -2.72 15.20 -5.54
N ASP A 87 -1.98 15.28 -4.44
CA ASP A 87 -1.09 14.21 -3.99
C ASP A 87 -1.79 13.11 -3.18
N VAL A 88 -1.17 11.93 -3.18
CA VAL A 88 -1.34 10.92 -2.12
C VAL A 88 -0.12 10.98 -1.22
N ASN A 89 -0.31 11.39 0.04
CA ASN A 89 0.73 11.43 1.06
C ASN A 89 0.44 10.41 2.16
N VAL A 90 1.36 9.48 2.38
CA VAL A 90 1.36 8.58 3.55
C VAL A 90 2.34 9.16 4.57
N SER A 91 1.80 9.75 5.64
CA SER A 91 2.57 10.56 6.58
C SER A 91 3.52 9.74 7.45
N GLY A 92 4.55 10.39 7.99
CA GLY A 92 5.45 9.75 8.96
C GLY A 92 4.71 9.19 10.17
N GLY A 93 4.93 7.91 10.47
CA GLY A 93 4.25 7.14 11.51
C GLY A 93 2.93 6.49 11.07
N ALA A 94 2.48 6.70 9.83
CA ALA A 94 1.35 5.98 9.27
C ALA A 94 1.72 4.52 8.94
N ILE A 95 0.75 3.62 9.04
CA ILE A 95 0.94 2.19 8.78
C ILE A 95 -0.18 1.69 7.87
N ILE A 96 0.16 1.05 6.76
CA ILE A 96 -0.78 0.29 5.94
C ILE A 96 -0.32 -1.16 5.95
N ASP A 97 -1.08 -2.04 6.60
CA ASP A 97 -0.75 -3.46 6.77
C ASP A 97 -1.74 -4.33 6.01
N VAL A 98 -1.27 -4.88 4.89
CA VAL A 98 -1.95 -5.92 4.12
C VAL A 98 -1.23 -7.26 4.23
N GLY A 99 -0.33 -7.41 5.22
CA GLY A 99 0.56 -8.55 5.35
C GLY A 99 -0.16 -9.89 5.39
N GLY A 100 0.59 -10.93 5.08
CA GLY A 100 0.15 -12.31 5.21
C GLY A 100 -0.21 -12.63 6.64
N PHE A 101 -0.98 -13.69 6.81
CA PHE A 101 -1.38 -14.15 8.12
C PHE A 101 -1.39 -15.67 8.19
N SER A 102 -1.19 -16.17 9.41
CA SER A 102 -1.37 -17.57 9.73
C SER A 102 -2.60 -17.73 10.62
N LYS A 103 -3.29 -18.85 10.46
CA LYS A 103 -4.37 -19.25 11.36
C LYS A 103 -4.19 -20.72 11.72
N ALA A 104 -4.12 -20.97 13.02
CA ALA A 104 -4.08 -22.33 13.54
C ALA A 104 -5.50 -22.92 13.56
N PHE A 105 -5.63 -24.12 13.00
CA PHE A 105 -6.81 -24.96 13.02
C PHE A 105 -6.42 -26.30 13.67
N ASN A 106 -6.62 -26.41 14.97
CA ASN A 106 -6.16 -27.55 15.77
C ASN A 106 -4.65 -27.78 15.60
N ASP A 107 -4.27 -28.83 14.88
CA ASP A 107 -2.91 -29.30 14.60
C ASP A 107 -2.33 -28.76 13.28
N VAL A 108 -3.14 -28.08 12.45
CA VAL A 108 -2.71 -27.54 11.16
C VAL A 108 -2.66 -26.01 11.21
N THR A 109 -1.53 -25.43 10.79
CA THR A 109 -1.45 -23.98 10.54
C THR A 109 -1.65 -23.70 9.07
N ALA A 110 -2.69 -22.96 8.73
CA ALA A 110 -2.90 -22.45 7.39
C ALA A 110 -2.28 -21.06 7.25
N TYR A 111 -1.74 -20.77 6.07
CA TYR A 111 -1.14 -19.48 5.73
C TYR A 111 -1.87 -18.87 4.55
N ALA A 112 -2.14 -17.58 4.64
CA ALA A 112 -2.64 -16.79 3.53
C ALA A 112 -1.58 -15.77 3.12
N SER A 113 -1.49 -15.55 1.81
CA SER A 113 -0.61 -14.54 1.23
C SER A 113 -1.02 -13.14 1.66
N ALA A 114 -0.07 -12.21 1.60
CA ALA A 114 -0.34 -10.80 1.77
C ALA A 114 -1.18 -10.24 0.61
N GLY A 115 -1.79 -9.09 0.87
CA GLY A 115 -2.72 -8.40 0.01
C GLY A 115 -2.07 -7.37 -0.91
N THR A 116 -2.84 -6.36 -1.27
CA THR A 116 -2.44 -5.32 -2.23
C THR A 116 -2.58 -3.91 -1.64
N ILE A 117 -1.58 -3.06 -1.87
CA ILE A 117 -1.64 -1.62 -1.63
C ILE A 117 -1.61 -0.91 -2.99
N GLU A 118 -2.56 -0.01 -3.23
CA GLU A 118 -2.67 0.79 -4.44
C GLU A 118 -2.63 2.27 -4.08
N LEU A 119 -1.65 2.99 -4.59
CA LEU A 119 -1.48 4.43 -4.36
C LEU A 119 -1.55 5.14 -5.72
N THR A 120 -2.58 5.95 -5.93
CA THR A 120 -2.83 6.60 -7.22
C THR A 120 -2.99 8.10 -7.03
N SER A 121 -2.17 8.88 -7.72
CA SER A 121 -2.39 10.31 -7.91
C SER A 121 -2.50 10.63 -9.40
N VAL A 122 -3.60 11.30 -9.78
CA VAL A 122 -3.92 11.58 -11.19
C VAL A 122 -3.26 12.88 -11.69
N GLY A 123 -3.14 13.90 -10.84
CA GLY A 123 -2.51 15.19 -11.19
C GLY A 123 -1.36 15.60 -10.26
N GLY A 124 -0.90 14.70 -9.39
CA GLY A 124 0.13 14.97 -8.39
C GLY A 124 1.06 13.78 -8.17
N SER A 125 1.73 13.78 -7.02
CA SER A 125 2.71 12.79 -6.62
C SER A 125 2.14 11.77 -5.63
N VAL A 126 2.81 10.62 -5.55
CA VAL A 126 2.65 9.64 -4.48
C VAL A 126 3.89 9.73 -3.59
N VAL A 127 3.70 10.05 -2.32
CA VAL A 127 4.80 10.17 -1.35
C VAL A 127 4.49 9.34 -0.12
N THR A 128 5.32 8.34 0.17
CA THR A 128 5.41 7.77 1.51
C THR A 128 6.55 8.48 2.25
N GLN A 129 6.24 9.06 3.40
CA GLN A 129 7.21 9.86 4.15
C GLN A 129 8.11 8.96 5.01
N ALA A 130 9.30 9.46 5.34
CA ALA A 130 10.18 8.78 6.29
C ALA A 130 9.43 8.49 7.60
N GLY A 131 9.57 7.25 8.08
CA GLY A 131 8.86 6.77 9.28
C GLY A 131 7.45 6.21 9.03
N SER A 132 6.89 6.28 7.83
CA SER A 132 5.70 5.47 7.48
C SER A 132 6.08 4.00 7.23
N ALA A 133 5.12 3.08 7.31
CA ALA A 133 5.32 1.68 6.99
C ALA A 133 4.22 1.13 6.06
N LEU A 134 4.64 0.49 4.97
CA LEU A 134 3.80 -0.35 4.13
C LEU A 134 4.20 -1.81 4.35
N ASN A 135 3.33 -2.58 5.00
CA ASN A 135 3.57 -4.00 5.27
C ASN A 135 2.78 -4.87 4.27
N LEU A 136 3.52 -5.57 3.42
CA LEU A 136 3.06 -6.55 2.44
C LEU A 136 3.80 -7.89 2.60
N ALA A 137 4.49 -8.11 3.72
CA ALA A 137 5.28 -9.31 3.94
C ALA A 137 4.39 -10.55 4.13
N ALA A 138 4.86 -11.71 3.69
CA ALA A 138 4.23 -12.97 4.01
C ALA A 138 4.36 -13.27 5.51
N ALA A 139 3.51 -14.18 6.02
CA ALA A 139 3.74 -14.74 7.35
C ALA A 139 5.03 -15.57 7.34
N SER A 140 5.73 -15.60 8.48
CA SER A 140 7.04 -16.26 8.58
C SER A 140 7.02 -17.75 8.21
N GLY A 141 5.90 -18.44 8.48
CA GLY A 141 5.75 -19.87 8.19
C GLY A 141 5.18 -20.21 6.82
N GLY A 142 4.78 -19.23 5.99
CA GLY A 142 4.20 -19.51 4.67
C GLY A 142 3.42 -18.36 4.05
N GLY A 143 2.94 -18.61 2.82
CA GLY A 143 2.26 -17.63 1.99
C GLY A 143 3.24 -16.79 1.15
N ASP A 144 2.68 -16.10 0.15
CA ASP A 144 3.43 -15.15 -0.67
C ASP A 144 3.34 -13.73 -0.11
N ALA A 145 4.33 -12.90 -0.40
CA ALA A 145 4.26 -11.47 -0.16
C ALA A 145 3.37 -10.76 -1.20
N GLY A 146 2.98 -9.54 -0.86
CA GLY A 146 1.89 -8.82 -1.49
C GLY A 146 2.31 -8.01 -2.70
N LYS A 147 1.38 -7.17 -3.16
CA LYS A 147 1.58 -6.27 -4.30
C LYS A 147 1.50 -4.81 -3.89
N LEU A 148 2.47 -4.02 -4.33
CA LEU A 148 2.40 -2.56 -4.30
C LEU A 148 2.23 -2.02 -5.72
N ALA A 149 1.17 -1.26 -5.95
CA ALA A 149 0.96 -0.50 -7.18
C ALA A 149 1.03 1.00 -6.87
N ALA A 150 1.85 1.73 -7.64
CA ALA A 150 1.94 3.18 -7.55
C ALA A 150 1.72 3.80 -8.93
N VAL A 151 0.87 4.83 -8.99
CA VAL A 151 0.59 5.59 -10.21
C VAL A 151 0.68 7.08 -9.88
N ALA A 152 1.52 7.79 -10.63
CA ALA A 152 1.58 9.25 -10.61
C ALA A 152 1.46 9.77 -12.04
N ALA A 153 0.28 10.26 -12.41
CA ALA A 153 0.01 10.86 -13.71
C ALA A 153 0.28 12.38 -13.69
N GLY A 154 0.06 13.06 -14.81
CA GLY A 154 0.23 14.52 -14.89
C GLY A 154 1.67 15.05 -14.78
N GLY A 155 2.68 14.16 -14.74
CA GLY A 155 4.08 14.54 -14.51
C GLY A 155 4.49 14.50 -13.03
N GLY A 156 3.64 13.98 -12.15
CA GLY A 156 3.97 13.75 -10.75
C GLY A 156 5.05 12.68 -10.55
N THR A 157 5.52 12.60 -9.30
CA THR A 157 6.60 11.71 -8.87
C THR A 157 6.09 10.61 -7.96
N VAL A 158 6.85 9.52 -7.83
CA VAL A 158 6.64 8.49 -6.82
C VAL A 158 7.88 8.42 -5.94
N ALA A 159 7.71 8.70 -4.65
CA ALA A 159 8.77 8.63 -3.65
C ALA A 159 8.34 7.71 -2.50
N LEU A 160 9.10 6.63 -2.28
CA LEU A 160 8.82 5.64 -1.25
C LEU A 160 9.77 5.81 -0.06
N ASN A 161 9.73 6.93 0.67
CA ASN A 161 10.75 7.23 1.69
C ASN A 161 10.53 6.49 3.03
N GLY A 162 9.38 5.82 3.20
CA GLY A 162 9.08 4.99 4.36
C GLY A 162 9.67 3.57 4.29
N LEU A 163 9.38 2.77 5.31
CA LEU A 163 9.62 1.34 5.30
C LEU A 163 8.61 0.66 4.36
N VAL A 164 9.11 -0.19 3.46
CA VAL A 164 8.28 -1.10 2.67
C VAL A 164 8.81 -2.51 2.91
N ASP A 165 7.94 -3.41 3.33
CA ASP A 165 8.30 -4.81 3.55
C ASP A 165 7.40 -5.70 2.70
N ALA A 166 8.00 -6.39 1.72
CA ALA A 166 7.35 -7.34 0.83
C ALA A 166 8.16 -8.65 0.77
N HIS A 167 8.78 -9.04 1.88
CA HIS A 167 9.53 -10.30 1.97
C HIS A 167 8.62 -11.50 2.20
N ALA A 168 9.08 -12.66 1.74
CA ALA A 168 8.51 -13.95 2.09
C ALA A 168 9.64 -14.93 2.44
N ALA A 169 9.53 -15.58 3.59
CA ALA A 169 10.55 -16.54 4.05
C ALA A 169 10.44 -17.90 3.35
N ALA A 170 9.20 -18.39 3.15
CA ALA A 170 8.92 -19.70 2.56
C ALA A 170 8.17 -19.64 1.22
N GLY A 171 7.51 -18.52 0.91
CA GLY A 171 6.81 -18.30 -0.36
C GLY A 171 7.55 -17.36 -1.30
N LYS A 172 6.82 -16.79 -2.25
CA LYS A 172 7.36 -15.84 -3.23
C LYS A 172 7.41 -14.43 -2.65
N GLY A 173 8.45 -13.68 -3.02
CA GLY A 173 8.55 -12.26 -2.66
C GLY A 173 7.49 -11.39 -3.34
N GLY A 174 7.56 -10.09 -3.07
CA GLY A 174 6.54 -9.13 -3.49
C GLY A 174 6.50 -8.87 -4.99
N SER A 175 5.38 -8.32 -5.44
CA SER A 175 5.20 -7.76 -6.78
C SER A 175 5.05 -6.25 -6.75
N PHE A 176 5.67 -5.55 -7.70
CA PHE A 176 5.63 -4.10 -7.79
C PHE A 176 5.19 -3.65 -9.19
N SER A 177 4.34 -2.63 -9.27
CA SER A 177 4.01 -1.95 -10.52
C SER A 177 4.04 -0.43 -10.39
N LEU A 178 4.66 0.27 -11.34
CA LEU A 178 4.76 1.72 -11.41
C LEU A 178 4.30 2.26 -12.77
N ASP A 179 3.42 3.26 -12.78
CA ASP A 179 3.17 4.14 -13.94
C ASP A 179 3.48 5.59 -13.55
N ILE A 180 4.47 6.20 -14.23
CA ILE A 180 5.01 7.51 -13.89
C ILE A 180 5.44 8.29 -15.14
N GLY A 181 5.48 9.62 -15.05
CA GLY A 181 6.01 10.49 -16.10
C GLY A 181 7.48 10.22 -16.42
N ALA A 182 8.36 10.37 -15.44
CA ALA A 182 9.80 10.14 -15.56
C ALA A 182 10.36 9.54 -14.27
N LEU A 183 11.41 8.73 -14.38
CA LEU A 183 12.13 8.16 -13.24
C LEU A 183 13.65 8.33 -13.45
N PRO A 184 14.23 9.47 -13.05
CA PRO A 184 15.64 9.77 -13.31
C PRO A 184 16.63 8.79 -12.66
N ASP A 185 16.35 8.36 -11.43
CA ASP A 185 17.18 7.39 -10.69
C ASP A 185 16.53 6.00 -10.69
N PHE A 186 16.47 5.38 -11.87
CA PHE A 186 15.94 4.02 -12.00
C PHE A 186 16.75 3.00 -11.17
N ALA A 187 18.09 3.12 -11.16
CA ALA A 187 18.97 2.18 -10.49
C ALA A 187 18.77 2.20 -8.97
N GLY A 188 18.79 3.39 -8.35
CA GLY A 188 18.52 3.56 -6.93
C GLY A 188 17.13 3.08 -6.54
N PHE A 189 16.11 3.40 -7.34
CA PHE A 189 14.75 2.93 -7.11
C PHE A 189 14.63 1.40 -7.23
N SER A 190 15.27 0.78 -8.22
CA SER A 190 15.28 -0.68 -8.38
C SER A 190 16.02 -1.38 -7.24
N GLN A 191 17.12 -0.81 -6.75
CA GLN A 191 17.82 -1.33 -5.57
C GLN A 191 16.94 -1.23 -4.31
N GLN A 192 16.23 -0.12 -4.14
CA GLN A 192 15.27 0.04 -3.05
C GLN A 192 14.19 -1.05 -3.08
N LEU A 193 13.61 -1.34 -4.26
CA LEU A 193 12.62 -2.41 -4.41
C LEU A 193 13.19 -3.80 -4.11
N ALA A 194 14.47 -4.04 -4.43
CA ALA A 194 15.15 -5.29 -4.07
C ALA A 194 15.30 -5.46 -2.57
N ASN A 195 15.73 -4.40 -1.89
CA ASN A 195 15.89 -4.39 -0.43
C ASN A 195 14.54 -4.51 0.30
N ALA A 196 13.44 -4.06 -0.32
CA ALA A 196 12.09 -4.20 0.20
C ALA A 196 11.47 -5.59 -0.05
N GLY A 197 12.12 -6.48 -0.79
CA GLY A 197 11.65 -7.85 -1.01
C GLY A 197 10.79 -8.05 -2.27
N PHE A 198 10.69 -7.08 -3.18
CA PHE A 198 9.99 -7.24 -4.47
C PHE A 198 10.80 -8.11 -5.44
N THR A 199 10.83 -9.41 -5.19
CA THR A 199 11.61 -10.40 -5.94
C THR A 199 10.74 -11.32 -6.81
N ARG A 200 9.41 -11.20 -6.77
CA ARG A 200 8.53 -11.95 -7.68
C ARG A 200 8.38 -11.24 -9.00
N SER A 201 7.85 -10.02 -9.01
CA SER A 201 7.72 -9.25 -10.24
C SER A 201 7.95 -7.75 -10.06
N ARG A 202 8.46 -7.11 -11.11
CA ARG A 202 8.57 -5.65 -11.21
C ARG A 202 8.15 -5.20 -12.60
N THR A 203 7.13 -4.34 -12.65
CA THR A 203 6.62 -3.76 -13.87
C THR A 203 6.72 -2.25 -13.81
N PHE A 204 7.34 -1.66 -14.82
CA PHE A 204 7.47 -0.23 -14.96
C PHE A 204 6.75 0.22 -16.22
N ARG A 205 6.13 1.39 -16.15
CA ARG A 205 5.65 2.15 -17.29
C ARG A 205 6.12 3.57 -17.08
N ILE A 206 7.25 3.90 -17.69
CA ILE A 206 7.88 5.22 -17.57
C ILE A 206 7.68 5.93 -18.90
N ARG A 207 6.95 7.04 -18.87
CA ARG A 207 6.40 7.65 -20.09
C ARG A 207 7.40 8.48 -20.87
N THR A 208 8.41 9.01 -20.20
CA THR A 208 9.41 9.93 -20.77
C THR A 208 10.76 9.77 -20.07
N GLY A 209 11.82 10.23 -20.74
CA GLY A 209 13.19 10.17 -20.25
C GLY A 209 13.91 8.89 -20.65
N ASP A 210 15.23 8.95 -20.60
CA ASP A 210 16.10 7.80 -20.86
C ASP A 210 16.30 7.00 -19.58
N ILE A 211 16.33 5.67 -19.72
CA ILE A 211 16.53 4.75 -18.60
C ILE A 211 17.81 3.97 -18.82
N VAL A 212 18.72 4.06 -17.85
CA VAL A 212 19.88 3.20 -17.78
C VAL A 212 19.51 1.94 -17.00
N LEU A 213 19.65 0.79 -17.65
CA LEU A 213 19.49 -0.52 -17.03
C LEU A 213 20.89 -1.06 -16.71
N ASP A 214 21.34 -0.88 -15.47
CA ASP A 214 22.58 -1.42 -14.95
C ASP A 214 22.36 -2.27 -13.69
N GLY A 215 23.41 -2.95 -13.22
CA GLY A 215 23.34 -3.82 -12.04
C GLY A 215 22.57 -5.14 -12.25
N VAL A 216 22.14 -5.74 -11.13
CA VAL A 216 21.47 -7.06 -11.11
C VAL A 216 20.04 -6.91 -10.63
N THR A 217 19.09 -7.31 -11.48
CA THR A 217 17.67 -7.43 -11.10
C THR A 217 17.31 -8.91 -10.96
N LYS A 218 17.17 -9.39 -9.72
CA LYS A 218 16.78 -10.77 -9.41
C LYS A 218 15.28 -10.85 -9.15
N VAL A 219 14.51 -11.15 -10.19
CA VAL A 219 13.05 -11.32 -10.13
C VAL A 219 12.58 -12.51 -10.98
N GLU A 220 11.41 -13.07 -10.69
CA GLU A 220 10.79 -14.07 -11.58
C GLU A 220 10.28 -13.43 -12.89
N SER A 221 9.83 -12.18 -12.83
CA SER A 221 9.34 -11.44 -14.00
C SER A 221 9.70 -9.95 -13.94
N PHE A 222 10.18 -9.40 -15.05
CA PHE A 222 10.50 -7.98 -15.21
C PHE A 222 9.87 -7.45 -16.50
N SER A 223 9.27 -6.26 -16.43
CA SER A 223 8.80 -5.51 -17.61
C SER A 223 9.01 -4.01 -17.43
N LEU A 224 9.26 -3.33 -18.55
CA LEU A 224 9.47 -1.88 -18.65
C LEU A 224 8.70 -1.34 -19.87
#